data_AF-A0A2G0WCK4-F1
#
_entry.id   AF-A0A2G0WCK4-F1
#
_cell.length_a   1.000
_cell.length_b   1.000
_cell.length_c   1.000
_cell.angle_alpha   90.00
_cell.angle_beta   90.00
_cell.angle_gamma   90.00
#
_symmetry.space_group_name_H-M   'P 1'
#
loop_
_entity.id
_entity.type
_entity.pdbx_description
1 polymer ?
#
loop_
_entity_poly.entity_id
_entity_poly.type
_entity_poly.pdbx_seq_one_letter_code
_entity_poly.pdbx_strand_id
1 'polypeptide(L)'
;MSDLLPCTAILRAKYHREPGFNLFSVLRTSSDEVYLHSRFLSHLLDPHGSHGCGVDLLRTFLEVMKVEGFDVNTATVHAEYKSIDVFVRNRQGQAIVIENKIYARDAYEQLYRYDQLVKREGYRETWILYLTLDGSEPAEHSKKELDVSLISYETDVIRWLERCLPLVARNAGLRESIFQYIELLQRLTSTDQGGKYMEELKKKLKEGDNLLLVADINRAYKEVQVELQAELWERMREYQLKTYPQMPAPDDTADIDTIRNYYTKSKSNRHFGLYYPLGMVPGYAYIELDHCLYFGYHPLDDEREGAVEALMTLTSQLPRGDGEVDEFFWRYPSQDLNFKNPKGVDLNVLRDPDQQQALAQELIDGVYMLWSKANSRAVVL
;
A
#
# COMPACT_ATOMS: atom_id res chain seq x y z
N MET A 1 -7.23 4.12 40.07
CA MET A 1 -7.38 3.37 38.81
C MET A 1 -7.64 4.39 37.73
N SER A 2 -6.62 4.71 36.93
CA SER A 2 -6.75 5.66 35.83
C SER A 2 -7.42 4.94 34.66
N ASP A 3 -8.67 5.29 34.41
CA ASP A 3 -9.43 4.81 33.25
C ASP A 3 -8.81 5.39 31.96
N LEU A 4 -7.78 4.70 31.45
CA LEU A 4 -7.00 5.10 30.29
C LEU A 4 -7.91 5.29 29.06
N LEU A 5 -8.88 4.41 28.83
CA LEU A 5 -9.81 4.44 27.69
C LEU A 5 -10.77 5.66 27.73
N PRO A 6 -11.50 5.93 28.83
CA PRO A 6 -12.22 7.20 28.98
C PRO A 6 -11.33 8.44 28.82
N CYS A 7 -10.09 8.40 29.35
CA CYS A 7 -9.16 9.50 29.17
C CYS A 7 -8.76 9.70 27.71
N THR A 8 -8.50 8.62 26.95
CA THR A 8 -8.15 8.75 25.52
C THR A 8 -9.33 9.31 24.71
N ALA A 9 -10.57 8.90 25.02
CA ALA A 9 -11.76 9.46 24.39
C ALA A 9 -11.93 10.96 24.68
N ILE A 10 -11.68 11.40 25.92
CA ILE A 10 -11.73 12.83 26.30
C ILE A 10 -10.60 13.62 25.63
N LEU A 11 -9.38 13.10 25.65
CA LEU A 11 -8.24 13.72 24.97
C LEU A 11 -8.53 13.85 23.47
N ARG A 12 -9.12 12.82 22.86
CA ARG A 12 -9.53 12.83 21.46
C ARG A 12 -10.58 13.92 21.25
N ALA A 13 -11.70 13.92 22.00
CA ALA A 13 -12.72 14.96 21.86
C ALA A 13 -12.20 16.39 22.08
N LYS A 14 -11.19 16.58 22.94
CA LYS A 14 -10.64 17.90 23.31
C LYS A 14 -9.63 18.43 22.30
N TYR A 15 -8.80 17.56 21.72
CA TYR A 15 -7.64 17.95 20.92
C TYR A 15 -7.71 17.47 19.46
N HIS A 16 -8.52 16.46 19.17
CA HIS A 16 -8.86 16.07 17.81
C HIS A 16 -9.85 17.09 17.26
N ARG A 17 -9.37 17.97 16.38
CA ARG A 17 -10.25 18.86 15.62
C ARG A 17 -10.68 18.12 14.37
N GLU A 18 -11.95 18.29 13.99
CA GLU A 18 -12.36 17.90 12.65
C GLU A 18 -11.48 18.63 11.63
N PRO A 19 -11.09 17.96 10.54
CA PRO A 19 -10.21 18.54 9.55
C PRO A 19 -10.81 19.85 9.03
N GLY A 20 -10.04 20.94 9.20
CA GLY A 20 -10.39 22.23 8.63
C GLY A 20 -10.43 22.16 7.10
N PHE A 21 -10.96 23.23 6.49
CA PHE A 21 -10.96 23.38 5.03
C PHE A 21 -9.56 23.13 4.45
N ASN A 22 -9.47 22.23 3.47
CA ASN A 22 -8.23 21.91 2.77
C ASN A 22 -8.51 21.90 1.26
N LEU A 23 -7.85 22.79 0.52
CA LEU A 23 -8.06 22.97 -0.90
C LEU A 23 -7.77 21.69 -1.70
N PHE A 24 -6.74 20.93 -1.34
CA PHE A 24 -6.36 19.71 -2.04
C PHE A 24 -7.46 18.65 -1.95
N SER A 25 -8.04 18.48 -0.75
CA SER A 25 -9.15 17.54 -0.51
C SER A 25 -10.44 17.91 -1.25
N VAL A 26 -10.60 19.17 -1.65
CA VAL A 26 -11.73 19.62 -2.49
C VAL A 26 -11.48 19.29 -3.97
N LEU A 27 -10.23 19.41 -4.43
CA LEU A 27 -9.89 19.28 -5.84
C LEU A 27 -9.67 17.83 -6.27
N ARG A 28 -9.11 16.98 -5.40
CA ARG A 28 -8.77 15.57 -5.69
C ARG A 28 -8.91 14.71 -4.44
N THR A 29 -9.04 13.40 -4.65
CA THR A 29 -8.91 12.43 -3.57
C THR A 29 -7.49 12.50 -2.98
N SER A 30 -7.37 12.39 -1.67
CA SER A 30 -6.08 12.45 -0.97
C SER A 30 -5.13 11.31 -1.34
N SER A 31 -5.61 10.27 -2.04
CA SER A 31 -4.81 9.16 -2.55
C SER A 31 -4.38 9.33 -4.01
N ASP A 32 -4.66 10.47 -4.66
CA ASP A 32 -4.35 10.69 -6.07
C ASP A 32 -2.84 10.98 -6.27
N GLU A 33 -2.07 9.91 -6.47
CA GLU A 33 -0.62 9.95 -6.65
C GLU A 33 -0.22 10.87 -7.80
N VAL A 34 -0.88 10.75 -8.95
CA VAL A 34 -0.48 11.42 -10.18
C VAL A 34 -0.95 12.88 -10.19
N TYR A 35 -2.26 13.10 -10.06
CA TYR A 35 -2.85 14.41 -10.34
C TYR A 35 -2.81 15.36 -9.15
N LEU A 36 -2.56 14.86 -7.94
CA LEU A 36 -2.35 15.69 -6.75
C LEU A 36 -0.88 15.71 -6.35
N HIS A 37 -0.32 14.57 -5.96
CA HIS A 37 0.99 14.54 -5.31
C HIS A 37 2.15 14.81 -6.28
N SER A 38 2.30 14.02 -7.34
CA SER A 38 3.39 14.14 -8.32
C SER A 38 3.37 15.50 -9.02
N ARG A 39 2.18 16.01 -9.35
CA ARG A 39 2.01 17.36 -9.92
C ARG A 39 2.41 18.47 -8.96
N PHE A 40 1.97 18.41 -7.70
CA PHE A 40 2.29 19.45 -6.74
C PHE A 40 3.78 19.43 -6.37
N LEU A 41 4.37 18.25 -6.17
CA LEU A 41 5.80 18.09 -5.96
C LEU A 41 6.61 18.61 -7.14
N SER A 42 6.25 18.21 -8.36
CA SER A 42 6.92 18.69 -9.58
C SER A 42 6.86 20.21 -9.70
N HIS A 43 5.71 20.81 -9.38
CA HIS A 43 5.56 22.26 -9.39
C HIS A 43 6.48 22.96 -8.38
N LEU A 44 6.59 22.45 -7.15
CA LEU A 44 7.45 23.04 -6.12
C LEU A 44 8.94 22.82 -6.39
N LEU A 45 9.30 21.73 -7.06
CA LEU A 45 10.69 21.38 -7.35
C LEU A 45 11.23 22.11 -8.60
N ASP A 46 10.36 22.61 -9.48
CA ASP A 46 10.77 23.25 -10.74
C ASP A 46 11.43 24.61 -10.51
N PRO A 47 12.74 24.80 -10.79
CA PRO A 47 13.37 26.12 -10.65
C PRO A 47 12.76 27.21 -11.52
N HIS A 48 12.02 26.83 -12.57
CA HIS A 48 11.32 27.72 -13.49
C HIS A 48 9.81 27.79 -13.21
N GLY A 49 9.35 27.20 -12.10
CA GLY A 49 7.96 27.18 -11.69
C GLY A 49 7.42 28.58 -11.35
N SER A 50 6.11 28.76 -11.51
CA SER A 50 5.44 30.04 -11.23
C SER A 50 5.38 30.40 -9.73
N HIS A 51 5.87 29.54 -8.85
CA HIS A 51 6.02 29.82 -7.42
C HIS A 51 7.08 30.90 -7.11
N GLY A 52 8.00 31.17 -8.06
CA GLY A 52 8.91 32.32 -8.00
C GLY A 52 10.06 32.20 -7.00
N CYS A 53 10.42 30.99 -6.58
CA CYS A 53 11.51 30.74 -5.62
C CYS A 53 12.84 30.34 -6.29
N GLY A 54 12.89 30.33 -7.62
CA GLY A 54 14.04 29.83 -8.36
C GLY A 54 14.45 28.43 -7.87
N VAL A 55 15.76 28.24 -7.69
CA VAL A 55 16.35 26.96 -7.27
C VAL A 55 16.21 26.65 -5.78
N ASP A 56 15.68 27.55 -4.95
CA ASP A 56 15.81 27.43 -3.49
C ASP A 56 15.02 26.24 -2.93
N LEU A 57 13.80 25.99 -3.42
CA LEU A 57 12.99 24.84 -2.97
C LEU A 57 13.63 23.51 -3.36
N LEU A 58 14.15 23.42 -4.59
CA LEU A 58 14.90 22.25 -5.06
C LEU A 58 16.19 22.05 -4.26
N ARG A 59 16.96 23.11 -3.99
CA ARG A 59 18.19 23.01 -3.19
C ARG A 59 17.88 22.46 -1.79
N THR A 60 16.86 23.00 -1.13
CA THR A 60 16.44 22.50 0.19
C THR A 60 15.94 21.06 0.14
N PHE A 61 15.28 20.65 -0.96
CA PHE A 61 14.88 19.25 -1.16
C PHE A 61 16.10 18.33 -1.19
N LEU A 62 17.10 18.65 -2.02
CA LEU A 62 18.31 17.84 -2.18
C LEU A 62 19.09 17.72 -0.86
N GLU A 63 19.16 18.79 -0.07
CA GLU A 63 19.77 18.77 1.26
C GLU A 63 19.06 17.81 2.23
N VAL A 64 17.72 17.77 2.21
CA VAL A 64 16.94 16.87 3.07
C VAL A 64 17.10 15.42 2.63
N MET A 65 17.07 15.18 1.31
CA MET A 65 17.23 13.84 0.71
C MET A 65 18.70 13.37 0.65
N LYS A 66 19.65 14.20 1.11
CA LYS A 66 21.10 13.93 1.08
C LYS A 66 21.63 13.62 -0.32
N VAL A 67 21.08 14.30 -1.32
CA VAL A 67 21.57 14.24 -2.71
C VAL A 67 22.66 15.29 -2.87
N GLU A 68 23.91 14.84 -2.91
CA GLU A 68 25.08 15.70 -3.03
C GLU A 68 25.53 15.86 -4.49
N GLY A 69 26.12 17.01 -4.83
CA GLY A 69 26.74 17.25 -6.13
C GLY A 69 25.79 17.57 -7.29
N PHE A 70 24.47 17.60 -7.07
CA PHE A 70 23.49 17.91 -8.13
C PHE A 70 23.48 19.40 -8.52
N ASP A 71 23.65 19.71 -9.81
CA ASP A 71 23.55 21.08 -10.33
C ASP A 71 22.09 21.54 -10.47
N VAL A 72 21.68 22.41 -9.55
CA VAL A 72 20.35 23.01 -9.52
C VAL A 72 20.16 24.13 -10.55
N ASN A 73 21.24 24.77 -11.05
CA ASN A 73 21.12 25.98 -11.86
C ASN A 73 20.64 25.70 -13.29
N THR A 74 20.89 24.49 -13.78
CA THR A 74 20.46 24.03 -15.10
C THR A 74 19.34 22.98 -15.01
N ALA A 75 18.75 22.83 -13.83
CA ALA A 75 17.76 21.81 -13.56
C ALA A 75 16.39 22.14 -14.18
N THR A 76 15.72 21.11 -14.65
CA THR A 76 14.34 21.14 -15.16
C THR A 76 13.58 19.96 -14.55
N VAL A 77 12.29 20.16 -14.30
CA VAL A 77 11.42 19.15 -13.67
C VAL A 77 10.28 18.80 -14.60
N HIS A 78 9.96 17.51 -14.68
CA HIS A 78 8.88 16.98 -15.49
C HIS A 78 8.02 16.03 -14.64
N ALA A 79 6.71 16.30 -14.60
CA ALA A 79 5.74 15.33 -14.11
C ALA A 79 5.43 14.31 -15.22
N GLU A 80 5.23 13.04 -14.85
CA GLU A 80 4.77 11.97 -15.76
C GLU A 80 5.70 11.75 -16.99
N TYR A 81 7.01 11.96 -16.85
CA TYR A 81 7.96 11.80 -17.95
C TYR A 81 8.18 10.33 -18.29
N LYS A 82 7.60 9.87 -19.40
CA LYS A 82 7.71 8.45 -19.85
C LYS A 82 7.33 7.48 -18.71
N SER A 83 6.23 7.81 -18.03
CA SER A 83 5.70 7.10 -16.85
C SER A 83 6.46 7.31 -15.54
N ILE A 84 7.56 8.05 -15.50
CA ILE A 84 8.19 8.48 -14.24
C ILE A 84 7.35 9.58 -13.60
N ASP A 85 6.93 9.41 -12.35
CA ASP A 85 6.08 10.35 -11.63
C ASP A 85 6.67 11.76 -11.55
N VAL A 86 7.90 11.88 -11.05
CA VAL A 86 8.66 13.15 -11.04
C VAL A 86 10.08 12.89 -11.51
N PHE A 87 10.45 13.58 -12.59
CA PHE A 87 11.77 13.48 -13.19
C PHE A 87 12.48 14.83 -13.14
N VAL A 88 13.58 14.91 -12.39
CA VAL A 88 14.45 16.08 -12.31
C VAL A 88 15.73 15.79 -13.09
N ARG A 89 16.11 16.68 -13.98
CA ARG A 89 17.32 16.53 -14.80
C ARG A 89 18.03 17.84 -14.99
N ASN A 90 19.33 17.79 -15.29
CA ASN A 90 20.09 18.99 -15.59
C ASN A 90 21.02 18.80 -16.81
N ARG A 91 21.74 19.86 -17.19
CA ARG A 91 22.63 19.85 -18.37
C ARG A 91 23.97 19.14 -18.11
N GLN A 92 24.27 18.78 -16.87
CA GLN A 92 25.51 18.08 -16.51
C GLN A 92 25.39 16.55 -16.66
N GLY A 93 24.23 16.05 -17.10
CA GLY A 93 23.99 14.61 -17.22
C GLY A 93 23.65 13.95 -15.89
N GLN A 94 23.08 14.70 -14.96
CA GLN A 94 22.58 14.21 -13.67
C GLN A 94 21.05 14.10 -13.72
N ALA A 95 20.50 13.09 -13.05
CA ALA A 95 19.06 12.86 -13.02
C ALA A 95 18.58 12.32 -11.66
N ILE A 96 17.41 12.77 -11.24
CA ILE A 96 16.69 12.25 -10.07
C ILE A 96 15.34 11.73 -10.56
N VAL A 97 15.09 10.47 -10.24
CA VAL A 97 13.82 9.79 -10.46
C VAL A 97 13.13 9.71 -9.12
N ILE A 98 11.90 10.22 -9.01
CA ILE A 98 11.05 10.01 -7.85
C ILE A 98 9.84 9.21 -8.32
N GLU A 99 9.70 8.00 -7.79
CA GLU A 99 8.48 7.20 -7.92
C GLU A 99 7.64 7.41 -6.66
N ASN A 100 6.38 7.82 -6.82
CA ASN A 100 5.51 8.27 -5.75
C ASN A 100 4.40 7.24 -5.50
N LYS A 101 4.35 6.69 -4.29
CA LYS A 101 3.36 5.70 -3.87
C LYS A 101 2.63 6.15 -2.61
N ILE A 102 1.32 6.30 -2.73
CA ILE A 102 0.41 6.47 -1.60
C ILE A 102 -0.23 5.13 -1.29
N TYR A 103 -0.99 4.58 -2.25
CA TYR A 103 -1.69 3.29 -2.11
C TYR A 103 -1.62 2.42 -3.37
N ALA A 104 -1.09 2.90 -4.49
CA ALA A 104 -0.91 2.07 -5.67
C ALA A 104 0.18 1.03 -5.43
N ARG A 105 -0.01 -0.11 -6.09
CA ARG A 105 0.91 -1.23 -6.04
C ARG A 105 2.14 -0.97 -6.90
N ASP A 106 3.20 -1.68 -6.56
CA ASP A 106 4.43 -1.72 -7.34
C ASP A 106 4.23 -2.50 -8.63
N ALA A 107 4.53 -1.86 -9.77
CA ALA A 107 4.54 -2.54 -11.06
C ALA A 107 5.85 -3.34 -11.24
N TYR A 108 5.79 -4.42 -12.02
CA TYR A 108 6.94 -5.28 -12.28
C TYR A 108 8.11 -4.52 -12.90
N GLU A 109 9.30 -4.73 -12.33
CA GLU A 109 10.58 -4.11 -12.72
C GLU A 109 10.51 -2.59 -12.92
N GLN A 110 9.59 -1.89 -12.26
CA GLN A 110 9.30 -0.50 -12.54
C GLN A 110 10.54 0.39 -12.34
N LEU A 111 11.17 0.29 -11.18
CA LEU A 111 12.34 1.08 -10.84
C LEU A 111 13.55 0.69 -11.71
N TYR A 112 13.70 -0.60 -12.00
CA TYR A 112 14.73 -1.09 -12.92
C TYR A 112 14.55 -0.51 -14.33
N ARG A 113 13.33 -0.48 -14.87
CA ARG A 113 13.04 0.11 -16.18
C ARG A 113 13.37 1.59 -16.23
N TYR A 114 13.10 2.34 -15.17
CA TYR A 114 13.48 3.76 -15.09
C TYR A 114 14.99 3.96 -15.08
N ASP A 115 15.72 3.19 -14.28
CA ASP A 115 17.18 3.23 -14.26
C ASP A 115 17.77 3.00 -15.67
N GLN A 116 17.27 1.96 -16.36
CA GLN A 116 17.70 1.65 -17.72
C GLN A 116 17.33 2.74 -18.72
N LEU A 117 16.13 3.31 -18.61
CA LEU A 117 15.68 4.41 -19.46
C LEU A 117 16.59 5.63 -19.32
N VAL A 118 16.86 6.05 -18.08
CA VAL A 118 17.67 7.22 -17.76
C VAL A 118 19.11 7.02 -18.23
N LYS A 119 19.71 5.85 -18.00
CA LYS A 119 21.05 5.52 -18.52
C LYS A 119 21.11 5.54 -20.05
N ARG A 120 20.09 5.03 -20.74
CA ARG A 120 19.99 5.07 -22.22
C ARG A 120 19.88 6.49 -22.77
N GLU A 121 19.29 7.42 -22.01
CA GLU A 121 19.22 8.84 -22.37
C GLU A 121 20.54 9.60 -22.11
N GLY A 122 21.55 8.94 -21.52
CA GLY A 122 22.90 9.47 -21.38
C GLY A 122 23.20 10.15 -20.05
N TYR A 123 22.33 10.04 -19.04
CA TYR A 123 22.62 10.51 -17.69
C TYR A 123 23.58 9.55 -16.99
N ARG A 124 24.60 10.09 -16.32
CA ARG A 124 25.73 9.36 -15.74
C ARG A 124 25.61 9.21 -14.23
N GLU A 125 25.00 10.20 -13.58
CA GLU A 125 24.77 10.21 -12.14
C GLU A 125 23.26 10.25 -11.91
N THR A 126 22.76 9.21 -11.25
CA THR A 126 21.33 8.97 -11.10
C THR A 126 20.98 8.67 -9.66
N TRP A 127 19.97 9.36 -9.13
CA TRP A 127 19.37 9.04 -7.84
C TRP A 127 17.94 8.54 -8.07
N ILE A 128 17.60 7.42 -7.46
CA ILE A 128 16.26 6.85 -7.53
C ILE A 128 15.68 6.92 -6.12
N LEU A 129 14.72 7.82 -5.95
CA LEU A 129 14.03 8.07 -4.71
C LEU A 129 12.67 7.35 -4.78
N TYR A 130 12.43 6.43 -3.85
CA TYR A 130 11.14 5.77 -3.73
C TYR A 130 10.38 6.39 -2.57
N LEU A 131 9.32 7.12 -2.91
CA LEU A 131 8.56 7.93 -1.98
C LEU A 131 7.28 7.23 -1.59
N THR A 132 7.20 6.81 -0.33
CA THR A 132 6.00 6.21 0.26
C THR A 132 5.47 7.05 1.43
N LEU A 133 4.36 6.64 2.03
CA LEU A 133 3.83 7.35 3.20
C LEU A 133 4.83 7.33 4.38
N ASP A 134 5.48 6.19 4.63
CA ASP A 134 6.25 5.89 5.84
C ASP A 134 7.71 5.45 5.57
N GLY A 135 8.13 5.43 4.30
CA GLY A 135 9.48 4.99 3.91
C GLY A 135 9.60 3.47 3.73
N SER A 136 8.48 2.76 3.56
CA SER A 136 8.47 1.34 3.22
C SER A 136 9.29 1.02 1.97
N GLU A 137 9.91 -0.17 1.95
CA GLU A 137 10.62 -0.68 0.78
C GLU A 137 9.67 -0.95 -0.40
N PRO A 138 10.13 -0.79 -1.65
CA PRO A 138 9.42 -1.29 -2.81
C PRO A 138 9.38 -2.82 -2.79
N ALA A 139 8.37 -3.40 -3.41
CA ALA A 139 8.28 -4.84 -3.59
C ALA A 139 9.49 -5.38 -4.36
N GLU A 140 9.94 -6.59 -4.01
CA GLU A 140 11.17 -7.19 -4.56
C GLU A 140 11.16 -7.24 -6.09
N HIS A 141 10.00 -7.54 -6.68
CA HIS A 141 9.80 -7.60 -8.13
C HIS A 141 9.95 -6.25 -8.85
N SER A 142 9.84 -5.13 -8.15
CA SER A 142 9.94 -3.78 -8.72
C SER A 142 11.38 -3.27 -8.81
N LYS A 143 12.21 -3.55 -7.78
CA LYS A 143 13.59 -3.03 -7.68
C LYS A 143 14.68 -3.96 -8.22
N LYS A 144 14.50 -5.29 -8.21
CA LYS A 144 15.61 -6.26 -8.43
C LYS A 144 16.79 -5.94 -7.47
N GLU A 145 18.02 -5.88 -7.99
CA GLU A 145 19.25 -5.56 -7.25
C GLU A 145 19.57 -4.05 -7.23
N LEU A 146 18.62 -3.19 -7.61
CA LEU A 146 18.83 -1.75 -7.66
C LEU A 146 18.86 -1.15 -6.25
N ASP A 147 19.89 -0.34 -5.98
CA ASP A 147 19.93 0.46 -4.76
C ASP A 147 19.01 1.68 -4.92
N VAL A 148 18.10 1.85 -3.97
CA VAL A 148 17.02 2.85 -4.03
C VAL A 148 16.99 3.58 -2.70
N SER A 149 16.97 4.91 -2.77
CA SER A 149 16.82 5.74 -1.57
C SER A 149 15.36 5.76 -1.15
N LEU A 150 15.07 5.18 0.01
CA LEU A 150 13.75 5.23 0.61
C LEU A 150 13.53 6.60 1.24
N ILE A 151 12.47 7.28 0.82
CA ILE A 151 12.06 8.55 1.40
C ILE A 151 10.59 8.47 1.76
N SER A 152 10.17 9.24 2.76
CA SER A 152 8.79 9.20 3.24
C SER A 152 8.11 10.56 3.21
N TYR A 153 6.78 10.54 3.06
CA TYR A 153 5.98 11.71 3.32
C TYR A 153 6.01 12.11 4.81
N GLU A 154 5.92 11.12 5.69
CA GLU A 154 5.84 11.30 7.15
C GLU A 154 7.03 12.08 7.72
N THR A 155 8.24 11.78 7.22
CA THR A 155 9.48 12.36 7.74
C THR A 155 10.11 13.35 6.76
N ASP A 156 10.39 12.93 5.53
CA ASP A 156 11.32 13.66 4.66
C ASP A 156 10.63 14.78 3.90
N VAL A 157 9.48 14.51 3.27
CA VAL A 157 8.73 15.53 2.52
C VAL A 157 8.14 16.56 3.46
N ILE A 158 7.53 16.17 4.59
CA ILE A 158 7.05 17.14 5.59
C ILE A 158 8.19 18.02 6.10
N ARG A 159 9.35 17.43 6.47
CA ARG A 159 10.52 18.20 6.91
C ARG A 159 11.03 19.15 5.84
N TRP A 160 11.04 18.74 4.57
CA TRP A 160 11.39 19.61 3.46
C TRP A 160 10.42 20.79 3.34
N LEU A 161 9.10 20.53 3.33
CA LEU A 161 8.08 21.57 3.26
C LEU A 161 8.15 22.55 4.44
N GLU A 162 8.40 22.06 5.66
CA GLU A 162 8.63 22.89 6.85
C GLU A 162 9.85 23.81 6.68
N ARG A 163 10.93 23.32 6.04
CA ARG A 163 12.10 24.13 5.69
C ARG A 163 11.83 25.12 4.55
N CYS A 164 10.84 24.86 3.71
CA CYS A 164 10.42 25.79 2.66
C CYS A 164 9.60 26.96 3.22
N LEU A 165 8.88 26.80 4.33
CA LEU A 165 7.99 27.83 4.90
C LEU A 165 8.68 29.20 5.12
N PRO A 166 9.90 29.27 5.70
CA PRO A 166 10.63 30.54 5.82
C PRO A 166 10.98 31.17 4.46
N LEU A 167 11.28 30.36 3.44
CA LEU A 167 11.65 30.82 2.10
C LEU A 167 10.46 31.47 1.38
N VAL A 168 9.26 30.97 1.64
CA VAL A 168 8.02 31.45 1.02
C VAL A 168 7.21 32.40 1.91
N ALA A 169 7.78 32.84 3.04
CA ALA A 169 7.04 33.55 4.08
C ALA A 169 6.31 34.81 3.58
N ARG A 170 6.82 35.46 2.53
CA ARG A 170 6.23 36.67 1.91
C ARG A 170 5.22 36.38 0.79
N ASN A 171 5.18 35.15 0.26
CA ASN A 171 4.21 34.73 -0.74
C ASN A 171 3.05 34.00 -0.02
N ALA A 172 2.02 34.75 0.36
CA ALA A 172 0.91 34.23 1.17
C ALA A 172 0.20 33.04 0.51
N GLY A 173 -0.03 33.09 -0.82
CA GLY A 173 -0.69 32.01 -1.55
C GLY A 173 0.13 30.72 -1.53
N LEU A 174 1.42 30.80 -1.86
CA LEU A 174 2.30 29.63 -1.83
C LEU A 174 2.51 29.08 -0.41
N ARG A 175 2.69 29.97 0.57
CA ARG A 175 2.85 29.60 1.98
C ARG A 175 1.62 28.84 2.48
N GLU A 176 0.42 29.33 2.19
CA GLU A 176 -0.82 28.68 2.59
C GLU A 176 -1.02 27.34 1.86
N SER A 177 -0.70 27.26 0.57
CA SER A 177 -0.72 25.99 -0.17
C SER A 177 0.25 24.96 0.44
N ILE A 178 1.45 25.37 0.85
CA ILE A 178 2.40 24.47 1.52
C ILE A 178 1.86 24.03 2.88
N PHE A 179 1.27 24.93 3.69
CA PHE A 179 0.65 24.56 4.96
C PHE A 179 -0.48 23.54 4.76
N GLN A 180 -1.39 23.79 3.83
CA GLN A 180 -2.50 22.86 3.55
C GLN A 180 -2.00 21.51 3.01
N TYR A 181 -0.90 21.50 2.25
CA TYR A 181 -0.30 20.25 1.82
C TYR A 181 0.34 19.49 2.98
N ILE A 182 1.05 20.17 3.89
CA ILE A 182 1.56 19.56 5.13
C ILE A 182 0.40 18.93 5.94
N GLU A 183 -0.70 19.66 6.14
CA GLU A 183 -1.87 19.12 6.84
C GLU A 183 -2.45 17.88 6.15
N LEU A 184 -2.54 17.89 4.81
CA LEU A 184 -2.99 16.74 4.03
C LEU A 184 -2.07 15.53 4.25
N LEU A 185 -0.75 15.73 4.14
CA LEU A 185 0.24 14.68 4.35
C LEU A 185 0.20 14.14 5.77
N GLN A 186 0.00 15.01 6.76
CA GLN A 186 -0.15 14.61 8.14
C GLN A 186 -1.38 13.70 8.33
N ARG A 187 -2.50 14.01 7.68
CA ARG A 187 -3.70 13.14 7.71
C ARG A 187 -3.43 11.79 7.08
N LEU A 188 -2.78 11.77 5.91
CA LEU A 188 -2.47 10.55 5.16
C LEU A 188 -1.52 9.62 5.90
N THR A 189 -0.53 10.20 6.59
CA THR A 189 0.47 9.47 7.38
C THR A 189 0.00 9.19 8.80
N SER A 190 -1.25 9.52 9.14
CA SER A 190 -1.80 9.44 10.50
C SER A 190 -1.02 10.25 11.54
N THR A 191 -0.17 11.19 11.11
CA THR A 191 0.50 12.17 11.98
C THR A 191 -0.37 13.40 12.29
N ASP A 192 -1.52 13.58 11.64
CA ASP A 192 -2.56 14.58 11.99
C ASP A 192 -3.40 14.17 13.22
N GLN A 193 -2.82 13.38 14.11
CA GLN A 193 -3.34 13.30 15.46
C GLN A 193 -2.74 14.45 16.27
N GLY A 194 -3.16 15.66 15.86
CA GLY A 194 -2.65 16.98 16.23
C GLY A 194 -1.71 16.97 17.41
N GLY A 195 -0.43 17.28 17.20
CA GLY A 195 0.67 16.98 18.12
C GLY A 195 0.39 17.13 19.62
N LYS A 196 -0.49 18.05 20.05
CA LYS A 196 -1.00 18.11 21.43
C LYS A 196 -1.77 16.86 21.90
N TYR A 197 -2.69 16.30 21.12
CA TYR A 197 -3.36 15.04 21.45
C TYR A 197 -2.34 13.92 21.66
N MET A 198 -1.45 13.72 20.69
CA MET A 198 -0.45 12.66 20.75
C MET A 198 0.56 12.89 21.88
N GLU A 199 0.99 14.12 22.14
CA GLU A 199 1.87 14.45 23.27
C GLU A 199 1.17 14.24 24.63
N GLU A 200 -0.07 14.67 24.79
CA GLU A 200 -0.83 14.42 26.03
C GLU A 200 -1.11 12.92 26.21
N LEU A 201 -1.36 12.18 25.12
CA LEU A 201 -1.50 10.72 25.18
C LEU A 201 -0.18 10.06 25.58
N LYS A 202 0.95 10.42 24.96
CA LYS A 202 2.29 9.93 25.36
C LYS A 202 2.60 10.23 26.82
N LYS A 203 2.28 11.43 27.29
CA LYS A 203 2.43 11.80 28.70
C LYS A 203 1.56 10.91 29.59
N LYS A 204 0.31 10.68 29.19
CA LYS A 204 -0.63 9.81 29.92
C LYS A 204 -0.14 8.37 29.97
N LEU A 205 0.38 7.84 28.87
CA LEU A 205 0.95 6.49 28.80
C LEU A 205 2.11 6.29 29.77
N LYS A 206 2.91 7.33 30.03
CA LYS A 206 4.03 7.29 30.99
C LYS A 206 3.59 7.35 32.46
N GLU A 207 2.31 7.58 32.75
CA GLU A 207 1.80 7.64 34.13
C GLU A 207 1.46 6.24 34.67
N GLY A 208 1.94 5.94 35.89
CA GLY A 208 1.58 4.71 36.61
C GLY A 208 1.80 3.44 35.78
N ASP A 209 0.82 2.54 35.81
CA ASP A 209 0.87 1.24 35.13
C ASP A 209 0.28 1.29 33.71
N ASN A 210 0.07 2.48 33.12
CA ASN A 210 -0.60 2.61 31.83
C ASN A 210 0.16 1.90 30.69
N LEU A 211 1.49 1.82 30.76
CA LEU A 211 2.28 1.01 29.80
C LEU A 211 1.97 -0.49 29.91
N LEU A 212 1.74 -1.00 31.13
CA LEU A 212 1.36 -2.40 31.34
C LEU A 212 -0.05 -2.65 30.80
N LEU A 213 -0.98 -1.74 31.06
CA LEU A 213 -2.33 -1.80 30.49
C LEU A 213 -2.31 -1.78 28.95
N VAL A 214 -1.47 -0.97 28.33
CA VAL A 214 -1.32 -0.98 26.86
C VAL A 214 -0.72 -2.29 26.35
N ALA A 215 0.24 -2.88 27.07
CA ALA A 215 0.77 -4.18 26.70
C ALA A 215 -0.32 -5.28 26.74
N ASP A 216 -1.19 -5.25 27.76
CA ASP A 216 -2.33 -6.15 27.88
C ASP A 216 -3.38 -5.91 26.78
N ILE A 217 -3.71 -4.65 26.50
CA ILE A 217 -4.60 -4.26 25.39
C ILE A 217 -4.04 -4.72 24.06
N ASN A 218 -2.74 -4.53 23.80
CA ASN A 218 -2.10 -4.96 22.56
C ASN A 218 -2.14 -6.49 22.40
N ARG A 219 -1.99 -7.23 23.50
CA ARG A 219 -2.14 -8.69 23.50
C ARG A 219 -3.58 -9.08 23.16
N ALA A 220 -4.55 -8.49 23.85
CA ALA A 220 -5.98 -8.73 23.59
C ALA A 220 -6.37 -8.35 22.16
N TYR A 221 -5.85 -7.23 21.65
CA TYR A 221 -6.08 -6.76 20.28
C TYR A 221 -5.60 -7.80 19.25
N LYS A 222 -4.42 -8.39 19.42
CA LYS A 222 -3.93 -9.46 18.55
C LYS A 222 -4.83 -10.69 18.58
N GLU A 223 -5.31 -11.11 19.76
CA GLU A 223 -6.23 -12.25 19.85
C GLU A 223 -7.57 -11.94 19.16
N VAL A 224 -8.10 -10.71 19.29
CA VAL A 224 -9.30 -10.30 18.55
C VAL A 224 -9.06 -10.34 17.04
N GLN A 225 -7.89 -9.94 16.55
CA GLN A 225 -7.56 -10.07 15.12
C GLN A 225 -7.54 -11.53 14.66
N VAL A 226 -7.02 -12.44 15.50
CA VAL A 226 -7.05 -13.90 15.25
C VAL A 226 -8.50 -14.40 15.17
N GLU A 227 -9.34 -14.01 16.11
CA GLU A 227 -10.76 -14.39 16.16
C GLU A 227 -11.52 -13.91 14.92
N LEU A 228 -11.43 -12.62 14.58
CA LEU A 228 -12.12 -12.05 13.42
C LEU A 228 -11.66 -12.68 12.10
N GLN A 229 -10.36 -13.01 11.98
CA GLN A 229 -9.86 -13.72 10.81
C GLN A 229 -10.36 -15.16 10.76
N ALA A 230 -10.37 -15.88 11.88
CA ALA A 230 -10.89 -17.24 11.96
C ALA A 230 -12.38 -17.32 11.62
N GLU A 231 -13.17 -16.35 12.10
CA GLU A 231 -14.59 -16.21 11.74
C GLU A 231 -14.78 -16.04 10.23
N LEU A 232 -13.95 -15.23 9.57
CA LEU A 232 -14.02 -15.03 8.13
C LEU A 232 -13.71 -16.32 7.36
N TRP A 233 -12.69 -17.08 7.78
CA TRP A 233 -12.40 -18.40 7.19
C TRP A 233 -13.55 -19.39 7.37
N GLU A 234 -14.17 -19.42 8.55
CA GLU A 234 -15.30 -20.30 8.81
C GLU A 234 -16.52 -19.93 7.95
N ARG A 235 -16.83 -18.63 7.82
CA ARG A 235 -17.88 -18.15 6.92
C ARG A 235 -17.66 -18.59 5.47
N MET A 236 -16.41 -18.59 5.00
CA MET A 236 -16.07 -19.08 3.66
C MET A 236 -16.33 -20.58 3.53
N ARG A 237 -15.91 -21.39 4.51
CA ARG A 237 -16.17 -22.85 4.54
C ARG A 237 -17.67 -23.15 4.54
N GLU A 238 -18.43 -22.53 5.44
CA GLU A 238 -19.86 -22.73 5.56
C GLU A 238 -20.61 -22.33 4.28
N TYR A 239 -20.25 -21.18 3.70
CA TYR A 239 -20.88 -20.70 2.47
C TYR A 239 -20.56 -21.62 1.28
N GLN A 240 -19.32 -22.10 1.14
CA GLN A 240 -18.97 -23.06 0.09
C GLN A 240 -19.75 -24.37 0.24
N LEU A 241 -19.79 -24.96 1.44
CA LEU A 241 -20.52 -26.22 1.68
C LEU A 241 -22.03 -26.08 1.40
N LYS A 242 -22.60 -24.93 1.74
CA LYS A 242 -24.04 -24.66 1.54
C LYS A 242 -24.40 -24.36 0.08
N THR A 243 -23.59 -23.55 -0.60
CA THR A 243 -23.91 -22.99 -1.93
C THR A 243 -23.34 -23.83 -3.06
N TYR A 244 -22.15 -24.42 -2.86
CA TYR A 244 -21.41 -25.19 -3.86
C TYR A 244 -20.98 -26.58 -3.33
N PRO A 245 -21.91 -27.44 -2.90
CA PRO A 245 -21.60 -28.76 -2.34
C PRO A 245 -20.94 -29.73 -3.34
N GLN A 246 -20.94 -29.40 -4.64
CA GLN A 246 -20.28 -30.16 -5.70
C GLN A 246 -18.76 -29.91 -5.80
N MET A 247 -18.26 -28.84 -5.21
CA MET A 247 -16.82 -28.59 -5.17
C MET A 247 -16.13 -29.63 -4.25
N PRO A 248 -14.89 -30.04 -4.55
CA PRO A 248 -14.12 -30.88 -3.64
C PRO A 248 -13.87 -30.15 -2.32
N ALA A 249 -13.59 -30.91 -1.27
CA ALA A 249 -13.02 -30.34 -0.06
C ALA A 249 -11.68 -29.66 -0.40
N PRO A 250 -11.41 -28.44 0.10
CA PRO A 250 -10.13 -27.79 -0.12
C PRO A 250 -9.04 -28.47 0.71
N ASP A 251 -7.81 -28.39 0.22
CA ASP A 251 -6.64 -28.45 1.10
C ASP A 251 -6.66 -27.15 1.92
N ASP A 252 -7.00 -27.28 3.20
CA ASP A 252 -7.20 -26.17 4.12
C ASP A 252 -5.96 -25.96 5.00
N THR A 253 -5.26 -24.86 4.78
CA THR A 253 -4.10 -24.46 5.60
C THR A 253 -4.43 -23.29 6.53
N ALA A 254 -5.69 -22.85 6.57
CA ALA A 254 -6.16 -21.74 7.39
C ALA A 254 -6.70 -22.22 8.76
N ASP A 255 -5.92 -23.04 9.45
CA ASP A 255 -6.23 -23.47 10.81
C ASP A 255 -5.90 -22.39 11.86
N ILE A 256 -6.46 -22.55 13.07
CA ILE A 256 -6.33 -21.54 14.14
C ILE A 256 -4.88 -21.30 14.58
N ASP A 257 -4.00 -22.31 14.51
CA ASP A 257 -2.60 -22.16 14.88
C ASP A 257 -1.83 -21.44 13.77
N THR A 258 -2.15 -21.68 12.49
CA THR A 258 -1.62 -20.93 11.35
C THR A 258 -2.02 -19.45 11.42
N ILE A 259 -3.31 -19.17 11.68
CA ILE A 259 -3.84 -17.82 11.89
C ILE A 259 -3.14 -17.15 13.08
N ARG A 260 -3.03 -17.83 14.24
CA ARG A 260 -2.33 -17.25 15.41
C ARG A 260 -0.86 -16.98 15.10
N ASN A 261 -0.20 -17.88 14.38
CA ASN A 261 1.19 -17.68 13.96
C ASN A 261 1.32 -16.41 13.11
N TYR A 262 0.37 -16.13 12.22
CA TYR A 262 0.39 -14.94 11.36
C TYR A 262 0.57 -13.63 12.15
N TYR A 263 -0.12 -13.46 13.27
CA TYR A 263 -0.04 -12.25 14.11
C TYR A 263 1.11 -12.23 15.13
N THR A 264 1.78 -13.37 15.33
CA THR A 264 2.75 -13.55 16.42
C THR A 264 4.17 -13.83 15.95
N LYS A 265 4.38 -14.42 14.77
CA LYS A 265 5.70 -14.75 14.20
C LYS A 265 6.13 -13.76 13.12
N SER A 266 7.44 -13.54 12.98
CA SER A 266 8.00 -12.48 12.14
C SER A 266 8.53 -12.92 10.76
N LYS A 267 8.53 -14.22 10.42
CA LYS A 267 9.07 -14.70 9.13
C LYS A 267 8.25 -15.86 8.53
N SER A 268 8.01 -15.74 7.22
CA SER A 268 7.57 -16.75 6.22
C SER A 268 6.21 -17.45 6.38
N ASN A 269 5.30 -16.96 7.21
CA ASN A 269 3.99 -17.59 7.43
C ASN A 269 2.82 -16.72 6.95
N ARG A 270 3.09 -15.86 5.95
CA ARG A 270 2.08 -14.95 5.41
C ARG A 270 1.14 -15.63 4.43
N HIS A 271 1.61 -16.68 3.74
CA HIS A 271 0.86 -17.45 2.72
C HIS A 271 0.15 -18.64 3.34
N PHE A 272 -1.18 -18.62 3.35
CA PHE A 272 -2.04 -19.76 3.70
C PHE A 272 -3.48 -19.52 3.24
N GLY A 273 -4.29 -20.55 3.14
CA GLY A 273 -5.67 -20.42 2.70
C GLY A 273 -6.37 -21.73 2.35
N LEU A 274 -7.29 -21.65 1.40
CA LEU A 274 -8.14 -22.75 0.94
C LEU A 274 -7.81 -23.05 -0.52
N TYR A 275 -7.34 -24.26 -0.81
CA TYR A 275 -6.90 -24.66 -2.15
C TYR A 275 -7.80 -25.78 -2.68
N TYR A 276 -8.60 -25.50 -3.70
CA TYR A 276 -9.58 -26.43 -4.27
C TYR A 276 -9.03 -27.12 -5.52
N PRO A 277 -8.82 -28.45 -5.50
CA PRO A 277 -8.29 -29.19 -6.65
C PRO A 277 -9.18 -29.02 -7.90
N LEU A 278 -8.56 -28.76 -9.05
CA LEU A 278 -9.29 -28.59 -10.33
C LEU A 278 -9.68 -29.92 -10.99
N GLY A 279 -9.18 -31.05 -10.49
CA GLY A 279 -9.52 -32.39 -10.98
C GLY A 279 -8.81 -32.73 -12.30
N MET A 280 -9.44 -32.42 -13.43
CA MET A 280 -8.90 -32.77 -14.77
C MET A 280 -7.68 -31.93 -15.16
N VAL A 281 -7.58 -30.71 -14.63
CA VAL A 281 -6.42 -29.83 -14.79
C VAL A 281 -5.55 -29.98 -13.54
N PRO A 282 -4.24 -30.29 -13.67
CA PRO A 282 -3.35 -30.31 -12.51
C PRO A 282 -3.18 -28.90 -11.93
N GLY A 283 -3.68 -28.69 -10.71
CA GLY A 283 -3.60 -27.41 -10.00
C GLY A 283 -4.82 -27.15 -9.11
N TYR A 284 -4.86 -25.94 -8.57
CA TYR A 284 -5.87 -25.47 -7.63
C TYR A 284 -6.53 -24.19 -8.14
N ALA A 285 -7.82 -24.03 -7.86
CA ALA A 285 -8.39 -22.70 -7.63
C ALA A 285 -8.27 -22.42 -6.13
N TYR A 286 -7.72 -21.28 -5.73
CA TYR A 286 -7.40 -21.01 -4.33
C TYR A 286 -7.97 -19.68 -3.85
N ILE A 287 -8.16 -19.58 -2.53
CA ILE A 287 -8.19 -18.33 -1.77
C ILE A 287 -6.94 -18.35 -0.90
N GLU A 288 -6.10 -17.33 -0.97
CA GLU A 288 -4.88 -17.25 -0.17
C GLU A 288 -4.81 -15.88 0.51
N LEU A 289 -4.35 -15.89 1.76
CA LEU A 289 -3.91 -14.70 2.45
C LEU A 289 -2.43 -14.50 2.22
N ASP A 290 -2.03 -13.25 1.95
CA ASP A 290 -0.68 -12.75 2.23
C ASP A 290 -0.75 -11.61 3.27
N HIS A 291 -0.80 -10.36 2.82
CA HIS A 291 -1.26 -9.24 3.65
C HIS A 291 -2.72 -8.92 3.41
N CYS A 292 -3.24 -9.36 2.26
CA CYS A 292 -4.62 -9.28 1.87
C CYS A 292 -5.09 -10.62 1.31
N LEU A 293 -6.40 -10.85 1.29
CA LEU A 293 -7.01 -12.03 0.68
C LEU A 293 -7.15 -11.83 -0.82
N TYR A 294 -6.81 -12.85 -1.60
CA TYR A 294 -7.01 -12.89 -3.03
C TYR A 294 -7.34 -14.31 -3.47
N PHE A 295 -7.89 -14.46 -4.68
CA PHE A 295 -8.18 -15.76 -5.25
C PHE A 295 -7.62 -15.90 -6.66
N GLY A 296 -7.26 -17.13 -7.05
CA GLY A 296 -6.60 -17.36 -8.34
C GLY A 296 -6.38 -18.83 -8.67
N TYR A 297 -5.56 -19.06 -9.70
CA TYR A 297 -5.06 -20.39 -10.06
C TYR A 297 -3.62 -20.60 -9.60
N HIS A 298 -3.34 -21.77 -9.04
CA HIS A 298 -2.01 -22.19 -8.65
C HIS A 298 -1.70 -23.59 -9.22
N PRO A 299 -0.53 -23.81 -9.87
CA PRO A 299 -0.13 -25.14 -10.29
C PRO A 299 0.14 -26.05 -9.07
N LEU A 300 0.13 -27.35 -9.29
CA LEU A 300 0.66 -28.31 -8.32
C LEU A 300 2.21 -28.20 -8.32
N ASP A 301 2.86 -28.17 -7.15
CA ASP A 301 4.33 -28.13 -7.06
C ASP A 301 4.97 -29.34 -7.78
N ASP A 302 6.09 -29.07 -8.48
CA ASP A 302 6.88 -29.96 -9.38
C ASP A 302 6.20 -30.44 -10.68
N GLU A 303 6.62 -29.80 -11.79
CA GLU A 303 6.64 -30.28 -13.18
C GLU A 303 5.37 -30.89 -13.83
N ARG A 304 4.86 -30.16 -14.83
CA ARG A 304 4.68 -30.65 -16.21
C ARG A 304 4.37 -29.44 -17.12
N GLU A 305 5.09 -29.26 -18.22
CA GLU A 305 4.82 -28.20 -19.23
C GLU A 305 3.32 -28.09 -19.58
N GLY A 306 2.59 -29.21 -19.60
CA GLY A 306 1.16 -29.25 -19.88
C GLY A 306 0.24 -28.68 -18.79
N ALA A 307 0.63 -28.63 -17.52
CA ALA A 307 -0.20 -28.05 -16.45
C ALA A 307 -0.20 -26.51 -16.54
N VAL A 308 0.97 -25.92 -16.79
CA VAL A 308 1.14 -24.49 -17.02
C VAL A 308 0.34 -24.06 -18.24
N GLU A 309 0.46 -24.77 -19.36
CA GLU A 309 -0.26 -24.47 -20.60
C GLU A 309 -1.79 -24.52 -20.41
N ALA A 310 -2.30 -25.53 -19.68
CA ALA A 310 -3.73 -25.66 -19.39
C ALA A 310 -4.24 -24.50 -18.51
N LEU A 311 -3.51 -24.12 -17.46
CA LEU A 311 -3.87 -23.01 -16.58
C LEU A 311 -3.76 -21.65 -17.29
N MET A 312 -2.78 -21.46 -18.17
CA MET A 312 -2.68 -20.26 -19.02
C MET A 312 -3.84 -20.18 -20.02
N THR A 313 -4.23 -21.32 -20.60
CA THR A 313 -5.41 -21.40 -21.47
C THR A 313 -6.68 -21.01 -20.72
N LEU A 314 -6.86 -21.50 -19.48
CA LEU A 314 -7.98 -21.09 -18.64
C LEU A 314 -7.94 -19.60 -18.31
N THR A 315 -6.77 -19.07 -17.97
CA THR A 315 -6.54 -17.65 -17.64
C THR A 315 -6.93 -16.75 -18.82
N SER A 316 -6.54 -17.10 -20.05
CA SER A 316 -6.86 -16.32 -21.26
C SER A 316 -8.36 -16.19 -21.56
N GLN A 317 -9.20 -17.06 -21.00
CA GLN A 317 -10.64 -17.07 -21.17
C GLN A 317 -11.39 -16.29 -20.09
N LEU A 318 -10.67 -15.75 -19.11
CA LEU A 318 -11.23 -14.98 -18.01
C LEU A 318 -11.11 -13.48 -18.31
N PRO A 319 -11.96 -12.63 -17.68
CA PRO A 319 -11.70 -11.20 -17.62
C PRO A 319 -10.29 -10.93 -17.07
N ARG A 320 -9.74 -9.76 -17.38
CA ARG A 320 -8.44 -9.36 -16.85
C ARG A 320 -8.45 -9.39 -15.32
N GLY A 321 -7.56 -10.19 -14.74
CA GLY A 321 -7.28 -10.21 -13.30
C GLY A 321 -6.33 -9.08 -12.89
N ASP A 322 -5.82 -9.18 -11.67
CA ASP A 322 -4.84 -8.22 -11.13
C ASP A 322 -3.37 -8.62 -11.45
N GLY A 323 -3.17 -9.83 -11.97
CA GLY A 323 -1.87 -10.34 -12.43
C GLY A 323 -1.41 -9.82 -13.81
N GLU A 324 -0.14 -10.09 -14.13
CA GLU A 324 0.44 -9.75 -15.43
C GLU A 324 -0.05 -10.66 -16.56
N VAL A 325 0.26 -10.30 -17.82
CA VAL A 325 -0.19 -11.05 -19.01
C VAL A 325 0.33 -12.49 -19.03
N ASP A 326 1.52 -12.70 -18.46
CA ASP A 326 2.22 -13.99 -18.43
C ASP A 326 2.07 -14.69 -17.06
N GLU A 327 1.17 -14.21 -16.20
CA GLU A 327 0.84 -14.82 -14.91
C GLU A 327 -0.49 -15.58 -14.98
N PHE A 328 -0.67 -16.55 -14.09
CA PHE A 328 -1.97 -17.17 -13.91
C PHE A 328 -2.98 -16.16 -13.36
N PHE A 329 -4.27 -16.36 -13.67
CA PHE A 329 -5.31 -15.50 -13.16
C PHE A 329 -5.27 -15.46 -11.62
N TRP A 330 -5.21 -14.25 -11.07
CA TRP A 330 -5.48 -13.97 -9.68
C TRP A 330 -6.14 -12.58 -9.54
N ARG A 331 -6.91 -12.37 -8.46
CA ARG A 331 -7.65 -11.13 -8.24
C ARG A 331 -7.94 -10.87 -6.75
N TYR A 332 -7.95 -9.60 -6.36
CA TYR A 332 -8.49 -9.14 -5.07
C TYR A 332 -10.03 -9.10 -5.07
N PRO A 333 -10.65 -9.29 -3.90
CA PRO A 333 -12.06 -8.95 -3.71
C PRO A 333 -12.28 -7.43 -3.83
N SER A 334 -13.54 -7.02 -3.95
CA SER A 334 -13.95 -5.62 -4.05
C SER A 334 -13.49 -4.78 -2.86
N GLN A 335 -13.38 -5.39 -1.68
CA GLN A 335 -12.83 -4.80 -0.46
C GLN A 335 -11.51 -5.49 -0.10
N ASP A 336 -10.40 -4.84 -0.47
CA ASP A 336 -9.05 -5.32 -0.23
C ASP A 336 -8.58 -4.98 1.19
N LEU A 337 -8.76 -5.91 2.14
CA LEU A 337 -8.45 -5.72 3.56
C LEU A 337 -7.00 -6.10 3.87
N ASN A 338 -6.27 -5.19 4.54
CA ASN A 338 -4.92 -5.50 5.05
C ASN A 338 -4.98 -6.13 6.45
N PHE A 339 -4.66 -7.42 6.56
CA PHE A 339 -4.68 -8.15 7.83
C PHE A 339 -3.42 -7.94 8.68
N LYS A 340 -2.28 -7.58 8.06
CA LYS A 340 -1.02 -7.36 8.78
C LYS A 340 -1.04 -6.04 9.56
N ASN A 341 -1.48 -4.98 8.89
CA ASN A 341 -1.53 -3.61 9.42
C ASN A 341 -2.90 -2.98 9.11
N PRO A 342 -3.99 -3.48 9.71
CA PRO A 342 -5.34 -2.99 9.40
C PRO A 342 -5.51 -1.53 9.80
N LYS A 343 -6.03 -0.73 8.87
CA LYS A 343 -6.48 0.64 9.10
C LYS A 343 -7.88 0.63 9.71
N GLY A 344 -8.34 1.79 10.16
CA GLY A 344 -9.68 1.93 10.75
C GLY A 344 -10.81 1.49 9.80
N VAL A 345 -10.63 1.63 8.49
CA VAL A 345 -11.57 1.13 7.48
C VAL A 345 -11.59 -0.40 7.44
N ASP A 346 -10.44 -1.06 7.51
CA ASP A 346 -10.33 -2.52 7.51
C ASP A 346 -10.98 -3.11 8.76
N LEU A 347 -10.72 -2.50 9.93
CA LEU A 347 -11.32 -2.90 11.20
C LEU A 347 -12.85 -2.71 11.23
N ASN A 348 -13.39 -1.76 10.46
CA ASN A 348 -14.84 -1.59 10.37
C ASN A 348 -15.49 -2.75 9.61
N VAL A 349 -14.86 -3.19 8.51
CA VAL A 349 -15.32 -4.34 7.72
C VAL A 349 -15.21 -5.62 8.55
N LEU A 350 -14.05 -5.84 9.19
CA LEU A 350 -13.81 -7.04 10.00
C LEU A 350 -14.72 -7.14 11.21
N ARG A 351 -15.23 -6.03 11.75
CA ARG A 351 -16.15 -6.03 12.90
C ARG A 351 -17.62 -6.23 12.51
N ASP A 352 -17.99 -5.91 11.27
CA ASP A 352 -19.37 -5.92 10.80
C ASP A 352 -19.72 -7.31 10.25
N PRO A 353 -20.62 -8.08 10.89
CA PRO A 353 -20.96 -9.44 10.45
C PRO A 353 -21.50 -9.51 9.03
N ASP A 354 -22.25 -8.49 8.57
CA ASP A 354 -22.84 -8.47 7.24
C ASP A 354 -21.76 -8.22 6.18
N GLN A 355 -20.79 -7.34 6.48
CA GLN A 355 -19.67 -7.07 5.58
C GLN A 355 -18.67 -8.23 5.52
N GLN A 356 -18.37 -8.87 6.66
CA GLN A 356 -17.61 -10.12 6.68
C GLN A 356 -18.29 -11.19 5.81
N GLN A 357 -19.62 -11.33 5.93
CA GLN A 357 -20.36 -12.31 5.16
C GLN A 357 -20.31 -12.02 3.66
N ALA A 358 -20.47 -10.76 3.26
CA ALA A 358 -20.38 -10.35 1.86
C ALA A 358 -18.98 -10.62 1.27
N LEU A 359 -17.91 -10.34 2.03
CA LEU A 359 -16.54 -10.63 1.62
C LEU A 359 -16.31 -12.14 1.45
N ALA A 360 -16.77 -12.95 2.39
CA ALA A 360 -16.67 -14.42 2.30
C ALA A 360 -17.40 -14.96 1.06
N GLN A 361 -18.58 -14.41 0.75
CA GLN A 361 -19.35 -14.81 -0.44
C GLN A 361 -18.61 -14.46 -1.73
N GLU A 362 -18.10 -13.23 -1.84
CA GLU A 362 -17.37 -12.79 -3.03
C GLU A 362 -16.15 -13.68 -3.33
N LEU A 363 -15.35 -14.00 -2.30
CA LEU A 363 -14.15 -14.83 -2.45
C LEU A 363 -14.50 -16.26 -2.91
N ILE A 364 -15.53 -16.87 -2.31
CA ILE A 364 -15.96 -18.22 -2.65
C ILE A 364 -16.64 -18.28 -4.02
N ASP A 365 -17.48 -17.30 -4.37
CA ASP A 365 -18.07 -17.18 -5.70
C ASP A 365 -16.97 -17.02 -6.77
N GLY A 366 -15.93 -16.24 -6.45
CA GLY A 366 -14.74 -16.07 -7.29
C GLY A 366 -14.00 -17.38 -7.55
N VAL A 367 -13.71 -18.15 -6.50
CA VAL A 367 -13.07 -19.47 -6.63
C VAL A 367 -13.96 -20.49 -7.31
N TYR A 368 -15.26 -20.50 -7.03
CA TYR A 368 -16.21 -21.38 -7.71
C TYR A 368 -16.23 -21.11 -9.23
N MET A 369 -16.17 -19.84 -9.64
CA MET A 369 -16.09 -19.48 -11.04
C MET A 369 -14.84 -20.09 -11.72
N LEU A 370 -13.68 -20.01 -11.06
CA LEU A 370 -12.44 -20.63 -11.54
C LEU A 370 -12.55 -22.15 -11.61
N TRP A 371 -12.97 -22.78 -10.51
CA TRP A 371 -13.13 -24.23 -10.43
C TRP A 371 -14.12 -24.79 -11.46
N SER A 372 -15.27 -24.13 -11.63
CA SER A 372 -16.29 -24.52 -12.60
C SER A 372 -15.81 -24.37 -14.04
N LYS A 373 -14.95 -23.38 -14.32
CA LYS A 373 -14.38 -23.18 -15.67
C LYS A 373 -13.47 -24.35 -16.04
N ALA A 374 -12.57 -24.75 -15.14
CA ALA A 374 -11.68 -25.90 -15.33
C ALA A 374 -12.43 -27.23 -15.53
N ASN A 375 -13.63 -27.35 -14.94
CA ASN A 375 -14.48 -28.54 -15.03
C ASN A 375 -15.56 -28.45 -16.12
N SER A 376 -15.57 -27.38 -16.93
CA SER A 376 -16.52 -27.23 -18.04
C SER A 376 -16.04 -28.00 -19.29
N ARG A 377 -16.98 -28.65 -20.02
CA ARG A 377 -16.69 -29.51 -21.18
C ARG A 377 -15.87 -28.88 -22.32
N ALA A 378 -15.68 -27.57 -22.31
CA ALA A 378 -14.95 -26.83 -23.35
C ALA A 378 -13.41 -26.96 -23.24
N VAL A 379 -12.87 -27.46 -22.13
CA VAL A 379 -11.42 -27.59 -21.89
C VAL A 379 -10.90 -29.00 -22.26
N VAL A 380 -11.79 -29.92 -22.64
CA VAL A 380 -11.49 -31.35 -22.87
C VAL A 380 -11.36 -31.69 -24.37
N LEU A 381 -10.90 -30.76 -25.21
CA LEU A 381 -10.62 -31.05 -26.62
C LEU A 381 -9.25 -30.51 -27.06
#